data_AF-A0A1V3IV52-F1
#
_entry.id   AF-A0A1V3IV52-F1
#
_cell.length_a   1.000
_cell.length_b   1.000
_cell.length_c   1.000
_cell.angle_alpha   90.00
_cell.angle_beta   90.00
_cell.angle_gamma   90.00
#
_symmetry.space_group_name_H-M   'P 1'
#
loop_
_entity.id
_entity.type
_entity.pdbx_description
1 polymer ?
#
loop_
_entity_poly.entity_id
_entity_poly.type
_entity_poly.pdbx_seq_one_letter_code
_entity_poly.pdbx_strand_id
1 'polypeptide(L)'
;MNKNVQSNYDEFEDIPLTDEELAQFKPIEQVMPPEFVAMVTAHQKEMERQGKIKTGRGKQKAPTKQSITLRLSPEVIQAFRATGQGWQTRINEVLLNHIKTA
;
A
#
# COMPACT_ATOMS: atom_id res chain seq x y z
N MET A 1 -37.29 25.88 14.90
CA MET A 1 -35.89 25.61 15.31
C MET A 1 -35.91 24.90 16.65
N ASN A 2 -35.54 23.62 16.73
CA ASN A 2 -35.27 22.94 18.00
C ASN A 2 -33.79 22.60 18.04
N LYS A 3 -33.03 23.40 18.81
CA LYS A 3 -31.60 23.19 19.07
C LYS A 3 -31.49 22.58 20.46
N ASN A 4 -31.57 21.25 20.57
CA ASN A 4 -30.99 20.56 21.71
C ASN A 4 -30.75 19.08 21.40
N VAL A 5 -29.64 18.80 20.73
CA VAL A 5 -28.98 17.50 20.82
C VAL A 5 -27.54 17.85 21.16
N GLN A 6 -27.25 17.93 22.45
CA GLN A 6 -25.88 18.05 22.94
C GLN A 6 -25.16 16.77 22.53
N SER A 7 -24.25 16.87 21.57
CA SER A 7 -23.50 15.72 21.08
C SER A 7 -22.36 15.42 22.04
N ASN A 8 -22.58 14.46 22.93
CA ASN A 8 -21.58 14.02 23.90
C ASN A 8 -20.67 12.99 23.21
N TYR A 9 -19.60 13.48 22.58
CA TYR A 9 -18.60 12.64 21.91
C TYR A 9 -17.35 12.38 22.77
N ASP A 10 -17.30 12.90 23.99
CA ASP A 10 -16.07 12.96 24.80
C ASP A 10 -15.86 11.77 25.75
N GLU A 11 -16.79 10.81 25.81
CA GLU A 11 -16.75 9.68 26.77
C GLU A 11 -16.85 8.32 26.05
N PHE A 12 -16.05 8.13 24.99
CA PHE A 12 -15.78 6.80 24.46
C PHE A 12 -14.39 6.40 24.94
N GLU A 13 -14.32 5.48 25.90
CA GLU A 13 -13.05 4.82 26.21
C GLU A 13 -12.58 4.04 24.98
N ASP A 14 -11.29 4.13 24.65
CA ASP A 14 -10.68 3.33 23.57
C ASP A 14 -10.63 1.85 23.99
N ILE A 15 -11.76 1.16 23.88
CA ILE A 15 -11.86 -0.28 24.14
C ILE A 15 -11.19 -1.00 22.96
N PRO A 16 -10.05 -1.68 23.17
CA PRO A 16 -9.42 -2.43 22.09
C PRO A 16 -10.34 -3.58 21.68
N LEU A 17 -10.49 -3.77 20.38
CA LEU A 17 -11.29 -4.87 19.82
C LEU A 17 -10.75 -6.21 20.32
N THR A 18 -11.60 -7.01 20.95
CA THR A 18 -11.23 -8.34 21.42
C THR A 18 -11.16 -9.34 20.25
N ASP A 19 -10.40 -10.42 20.41
CA ASP A 19 -10.32 -11.47 19.38
C ASP A 19 -11.68 -12.14 19.10
N GLU A 20 -12.57 -12.18 20.11
CA GLU A 20 -13.93 -12.70 19.98
C GLU A 20 -14.82 -11.78 19.14
N GLU A 21 -14.71 -10.47 19.33
CA GLU A 21 -15.40 -9.48 18.49
C GLU A 21 -14.85 -9.49 17.07
N LEU A 22 -13.53 -9.70 16.91
CA LEU A 22 -12.91 -9.83 15.59
C LEU A 22 -13.44 -11.06 14.82
N ALA A 23 -13.76 -12.15 15.52
CA ALA A 23 -14.31 -13.36 14.91
C ALA A 23 -15.75 -13.18 14.40
N GLN A 24 -16.48 -12.16 14.87
CA GLN A 24 -17.87 -11.90 14.48
C GLN A 24 -18.02 -11.10 13.19
N PHE A 25 -16.93 -10.48 12.68
CA PHE A 25 -16.99 -9.74 11.43
C PHE A 25 -17.33 -10.67 10.27
N LYS A 26 -18.43 -10.34 9.59
CA LYS A 26 -18.90 -11.05 8.40
C LYS A 26 -18.66 -10.20 7.17
N PRO A 27 -18.44 -10.83 6.00
CA PRO A 27 -18.30 -10.12 4.76
C PRO A 27 -19.58 -9.33 4.44
N ILE A 28 -19.45 -8.20 3.75
CA ILE A 28 -20.55 -7.26 3.51
C ILE A 28 -21.72 -7.91 2.77
N GLU A 29 -21.42 -8.92 1.96
CA GLU A 29 -22.38 -9.73 1.22
C GLU A 29 -23.34 -10.51 2.13
N GLN A 30 -22.95 -10.80 3.37
CA GLN A 30 -23.74 -11.59 4.32
C GLN A 30 -24.56 -10.73 5.29
N VAL A 31 -24.23 -9.45 5.44
CA VAL A 31 -24.86 -8.56 6.44
C VAL A 31 -25.71 -7.46 5.83
N MET A 32 -25.64 -7.26 4.51
CA MET A 32 -26.41 -6.24 3.80
C MET A 32 -27.44 -6.86 2.83
N PRO A 33 -28.52 -6.12 2.49
CA PRO A 33 -29.45 -6.53 1.44
C PRO A 33 -28.74 -6.70 0.09
N PRO A 34 -29.10 -7.70 -0.72
CA PRO A 34 -28.41 -8.00 -1.98
C PRO A 34 -28.47 -6.86 -3.00
N GLU A 35 -29.58 -6.11 -3.03
CA GLU A 35 -29.73 -4.92 -3.89
C GLU A 35 -28.68 -3.85 -3.57
N PHE A 36 -28.39 -3.65 -2.28
CA PHE A 36 -27.41 -2.67 -1.84
C PHE A 36 -25.99 -3.09 -2.25
N VAL A 37 -25.65 -4.37 -2.07
CA VAL A 37 -24.35 -4.91 -2.48
C VAL A 37 -24.15 -4.77 -3.99
N ALA A 38 -25.19 -5.06 -4.79
CA ALA A 38 -25.15 -4.91 -6.24
C ALA A 38 -24.94 -3.44 -6.65
N MET A 39 -25.66 -2.52 -6.02
CA MET A 39 -25.52 -1.08 -6.24
C MET A 39 -24.09 -0.58 -5.93
N VAL A 40 -23.58 -0.89 -4.73
CA VAL A 40 -22.23 -0.47 -4.31
C VAL A 40 -21.16 -1.06 -5.24
N THR A 41 -21.27 -2.33 -5.59
CA THR A 41 -20.33 -3.00 -6.49
C THR A 41 -20.36 -2.40 -7.90
N ALA A 42 -21.54 -2.04 -8.41
CA ALA A 42 -21.69 -1.38 -9.70
C ALA A 42 -21.06 0.03 -9.70
N HIS A 43 -21.32 0.80 -8.65
CA HIS A 43 -20.73 2.12 -8.46
C HIS A 43 -19.21 2.07 -8.36
N GLN A 44 -18.67 1.12 -7.58
CA GLN A 44 -17.24 0.87 -7.47
C GLN A 44 -16.60 0.59 -8.85
N LYS A 45 -17.19 -0.29 -9.65
CA LYS A 45 -16.72 -0.60 -11.02
C LYS A 45 -16.77 0.62 -11.93
N GLU A 46 -17.80 1.46 -11.80
CA GLU A 46 -17.89 2.69 -12.57
C GLU A 46 -16.76 3.67 -12.21
N MET A 47 -16.50 3.84 -10.92
CA MET A 47 -15.44 4.71 -10.42
C MET A 47 -14.04 4.22 -10.79
N GLU A 48 -13.83 2.91 -10.87
CA GLU A 48 -12.61 2.28 -11.42
C GLU A 48 -12.46 2.55 -12.92
N ARG A 49 -13.54 2.40 -13.71
CA ARG A 49 -13.53 2.74 -15.14
C ARG A 49 -13.21 4.21 -15.38
N GLN A 50 -13.73 5.09 -14.52
CA GLN A 50 -13.45 6.53 -14.55
C GLN A 50 -12.05 6.88 -14.03
N GLY A 51 -11.27 5.91 -13.54
CA GLY A 51 -9.92 6.11 -13.00
C GLY A 51 -9.86 6.92 -11.69
N LYS A 52 -11.01 7.16 -11.06
CA LYS A 52 -11.14 7.90 -9.79
C LYS A 52 -10.71 7.05 -8.60
N ILE A 53 -10.79 5.73 -8.73
CA ILE A 53 -10.28 4.77 -7.74
C ILE A 53 -9.09 4.04 -8.36
N LYS A 54 -7.90 4.27 -7.79
CA LYS A 54 -6.71 3.49 -8.11
C LYS A 54 -6.74 2.20 -7.30
N THR A 55 -7.08 1.09 -7.93
CA THR A 55 -6.99 -0.26 -7.36
C THR A 55 -5.52 -0.64 -7.15
N GLY A 56 -4.92 -0.14 -6.07
CA GLY A 56 -3.56 -0.44 -5.62
C GLY A 56 -2.42 0.06 -6.52
N ARG A 57 -1.17 -0.10 -6.03
CA ARG A 57 -0.02 -0.15 -6.93
C ARG A 57 -0.24 -1.38 -7.81
N GLY A 58 -0.43 -1.17 -9.12
CA GLY A 58 -0.62 -2.27 -10.06
C GLY A 58 0.48 -3.32 -9.95
N LYS A 59 0.18 -4.56 -10.37
CA LYS A 59 1.13 -5.68 -10.39
C LYS A 59 2.50 -5.18 -10.84
N GLN A 60 3.53 -5.44 -10.03
CA GLN A 60 4.89 -4.99 -10.29
C GLN A 60 5.34 -5.56 -11.65
N LYS A 61 5.29 -4.73 -12.70
CA LYS A 61 5.44 -5.17 -14.11
C LYS A 61 6.85 -5.65 -14.45
N ALA A 62 7.83 -5.35 -13.60
CA ALA A 62 9.22 -5.75 -13.76
C ALA A 62 9.61 -6.79 -12.71
N PRO A 63 10.48 -7.76 -13.04
CA PRO A 63 11.02 -8.70 -12.06
C PRO A 63 11.63 -7.93 -10.88
N THR A 64 11.30 -8.38 -9.67
CA THR A 64 11.82 -7.81 -8.43
C THR A 64 13.34 -7.95 -8.40
N LYS A 65 14.05 -6.87 -8.03
CA LYS A 65 15.48 -6.94 -7.74
C LYS A 65 15.71 -8.03 -6.70
N GLN A 66 16.67 -8.92 -6.94
CA GLN A 66 17.01 -9.96 -5.98
C GLN A 66 17.94 -9.38 -4.91
N SER A 67 17.59 -9.58 -3.64
CA SER A 67 18.45 -9.23 -2.51
C SER A 67 19.50 -10.33 -2.33
N ILE A 68 20.74 -10.03 -2.68
CA ILE A 68 21.88 -10.94 -2.50
C ILE A 68 22.94 -10.27 -1.63
N THR A 69 23.70 -11.09 -0.88
CA THR A 69 24.85 -10.63 -0.11
C THR A 69 26.10 -10.65 -0.99
N LEU A 70 26.54 -9.48 -1.46
CA LEU A 70 27.75 -9.31 -2.27
C LEU A 70 28.81 -8.52 -1.48
N ARG A 71 30.06 -8.97 -1.52
CA ARG A 71 31.21 -8.24 -0.97
C ARG A 71 31.81 -7.36 -2.06
N LEU A 72 31.96 -6.07 -1.79
CA LEU A 72 32.58 -5.09 -2.67
C LEU A 72 33.79 -4.47 -1.97
N SER A 73 34.78 -4.02 -2.74
CA SER A 73 35.95 -3.33 -2.19
C SER A 73 35.55 -2.06 -1.44
N PRO A 74 36.22 -1.70 -0.33
CA PRO A 74 35.88 -0.53 0.48
C PRO A 74 35.86 0.79 -0.32
N GLU A 75 36.79 0.94 -1.27
CA GLU A 75 36.91 2.12 -2.13
C GLU A 75 35.66 2.35 -2.98
N VAL A 76 35.08 1.27 -3.52
CA VAL A 76 33.84 1.32 -4.31
C VAL A 76 32.69 1.78 -3.41
N ILE A 77 32.55 1.19 -2.22
CA ILE A 77 31.48 1.54 -1.30
C ILE A 77 31.59 3.00 -0.88
N GLN A 78 32.80 3.48 -0.57
CA GLN A 78 33.04 4.86 -0.16
C GLN A 78 32.70 5.85 -1.28
N ALA A 79 33.17 5.58 -2.51
CA ALA A 79 32.91 6.42 -3.67
C ALA A 79 31.40 6.55 -3.96
N PHE A 80 30.66 5.44 -3.94
CA PHE A 80 29.22 5.49 -4.18
C PHE A 80 28.47 6.13 -3.01
N ARG A 81 28.81 5.83 -1.75
CA ARG A 81 28.15 6.47 -0.59
C ARG A 81 28.32 7.99 -0.58
N ALA A 82 29.44 8.51 -1.04
CA ALA A 82 29.67 9.95 -1.19
C ALA A 82 28.67 10.62 -2.17
N THR A 83 28.03 9.87 -3.07
CA THR A 83 27.00 10.39 -3.99
C THR A 83 25.65 10.68 -3.31
N GLY A 84 25.48 10.31 -2.04
CA GLY A 84 24.30 10.61 -1.25
C GLY A 84 23.15 9.61 -1.43
N GLN A 85 21.91 10.10 -1.28
CA GLN A 85 20.71 9.26 -1.36
C GLN A 85 20.61 8.57 -2.72
N GLY A 86 20.33 7.27 -2.72
CA GLY A 86 20.20 6.48 -3.94
C GLY A 86 21.51 5.90 -4.49
N TRP A 87 22.62 5.97 -3.76
CA TRP A 87 23.90 5.37 -4.15
C TRP A 87 23.81 3.88 -4.51
N GLN A 88 22.93 3.11 -3.85
CA GLN A 88 22.66 1.70 -4.16
C GLN A 88 22.00 1.51 -5.54
N THR A 89 21.16 2.46 -5.96
CA THR A 89 20.57 2.43 -7.31
C THR A 89 21.63 2.77 -8.35
N ARG A 90 22.49 3.75 -8.05
CA ARG A 90 23.58 4.17 -8.92
C ARG A 90 24.60 3.05 -9.18
N ILE A 91 25.00 2.31 -8.15
CA ILE A 91 25.91 1.17 -8.34
C ILE A 91 25.26 0.07 -9.17
N ASN A 92 23.96 -0.20 -8.96
CA ASN A 92 23.21 -1.16 -9.78
C ASN A 92 23.14 -0.74 -11.26
N GLU A 93 22.93 0.55 -11.55
CA GLU A 93 22.94 1.07 -12.93
C GLU A 93 24.30 0.90 -13.62
N VAL A 94 25.41 1.15 -12.89
CA VAL A 94 26.77 0.93 -13.42
C VAL A 94 26.99 -0.53 -13.77
N LEU A 95 26.60 -1.46 -12.89
CA LEU A 95 26.71 -2.90 -13.14
C LEU A 95 25.86 -3.33 -14.35
N LEU A 96 24.62 -2.82 -14.46
CA LEU A 96 23.76 -3.08 -15.60
C LEU A 96 24.35 -2.56 -16.92
N ASN A 97 24.93 -1.36 -16.90
CA ASN A 97 25.57 -0.80 -18.09
C ASN A 97 26.80 -1.62 -18.49
N HIS A 98 27.61 -2.07 -17.54
CA HIS A 98 28.75 -2.93 -17.81
C HIS A 98 28.34 -4.25 -18.49
N ILE A 99 27.26 -4.89 -18.02
CA ILE A 99 26.73 -6.13 -18.63
C ILE A 99 26.16 -5.91 -20.03
N LYS A 100 25.57 -4.74 -20.31
CA LYS A 100 24.99 -4.43 -21.63
C LYS A 100 26.02 -4.07 -22.69
N THR A 101 27.16 -3.54 -22.27
CA THR A 101 28.24 -3.12 -23.16
C THR A 101 29.25 -4.24 -23.41
N ALA A 102 29.36 -5.19 -22.48
CA ALA A 102 30.12 -6.44 -22.67
C ALA A 102 29.39 -7.40 -23.62
#